data_AF-A0A9Q8LFW2-F1
#
_entry.id   AF-A0A9Q8LFW2-F1
#
_cell.length_a   1.000
_cell.length_b   1.000
_cell.length_c   1.000
_cell.angle_alpha   90.00
_cell.angle_beta   90.00
_cell.angle_gamma   90.00
#
_symmetry.space_group_name_H-M   'P 1'
#
loop_
_entity.id
_entity.type
_entity.pdbx_description
1 polymer ?
#
loop_
_entity_poly.entity_id
_entity_poly.type
_entity_poly.pdbx_seq_one_letter_code
_entity_poly.pdbx_strand_id
1 'polypeptide(L)'
;MSCSQHTHCFTHYWQSDRRFQTWDNHELQSYLHTAGYHFEHNASHARLQSLCARAARGLMSYEGLTAPQLQRLCTRRKVSVPVKLTGRKLALRALLVAADERPRQFTKFTQLPTEIRVMIYSHHTKWLQTRLGSCDSQPARVADWSFVAPPPPPLARVSRQLRDEFLPEFYTAVNFRSIALPANPPHDLPPSGRAVLVGMYRRHHPIPRLGAL
;
A
#
# COMPACT_ATOMS: atom_id res chain seq x y z
N MET A 1 -23.67 18.21 1.16
CA MET A 1 -23.20 17.23 2.17
C MET A 1 -21.87 16.66 1.69
N SER A 2 -20.82 16.78 2.50
CA SER A 2 -19.44 16.45 2.17
C SER A 2 -19.24 14.94 2.00
N CYS A 3 -18.62 14.52 0.89
CA CYS A 3 -18.26 13.13 0.61
C CYS A 3 -17.04 12.72 1.46
N SER A 4 -17.29 12.33 2.71
CA SER A 4 -16.27 11.98 3.71
C SER A 4 -15.65 10.59 3.52
N GLN A 5 -16.18 9.76 2.60
CA GLN A 5 -15.89 8.32 2.55
C GLN A 5 -14.67 7.94 1.68
N HIS A 6 -14.16 8.84 0.81
CA HIS A 6 -13.00 8.53 -0.04
C HIS A 6 -11.64 8.69 0.66
N THR A 7 -11.61 9.26 1.86
CA THR A 7 -10.36 9.61 2.56
C THR A 7 -9.64 8.39 3.16
N HIS A 8 -10.33 7.26 3.34
CA HIS A 8 -9.79 6.09 4.06
C HIS A 8 -9.06 5.08 3.17
N CYS A 9 -9.33 5.03 1.86
CA CYS A 9 -8.78 4.00 0.98
C CYS A 9 -7.25 4.07 0.81
N PHE A 10 -6.64 5.24 1.06
CA PHE A 10 -5.23 5.47 0.76
C PHE A 10 -4.34 5.71 1.98
N THR A 11 -4.87 5.82 3.20
CA THR A 11 -4.04 5.98 4.41
C THR A 11 -3.29 4.68 4.74
N HIS A 12 -3.86 3.54 4.33
CA HIS A 12 -3.36 2.19 4.60
C HIS A 12 -2.92 1.45 3.33
N TYR A 13 -2.73 2.15 2.20
CA TYR A 13 -2.33 1.52 0.92
C TYR A 13 -1.03 0.71 1.05
N TRP A 14 -0.13 1.11 1.94
CA TRP A 14 1.13 0.43 2.22
C TRP A 14 0.95 -0.84 3.08
N GLN A 15 -0.20 -1.00 3.73
CA GLN A 15 -0.52 -2.16 4.58
C GLN A 15 -1.18 -3.29 3.78
N SER A 16 -1.77 -2.99 2.62
CA SER A 16 -2.48 -3.97 1.80
C SER A 16 -1.70 -4.27 0.53
N ASP A 17 -1.48 -5.55 0.26
CA ASP A 17 -0.96 -6.02 -1.03
C ASP A 17 -2.07 -6.78 -1.74
N ARG A 18 -2.50 -6.27 -2.90
CA ARG A 18 -3.63 -6.83 -3.63
C ARG A 18 -3.39 -8.27 -4.07
N ARG A 19 -2.13 -8.68 -4.23
CA ARG A 19 -1.78 -10.06 -4.57
C ARG A 19 -2.37 -11.04 -3.55
N PHE A 20 -2.30 -10.70 -2.27
CA PHE A 20 -2.86 -11.55 -1.21
C PHE A 20 -4.40 -11.53 -1.17
N GLN A 21 -5.04 -10.53 -1.79
CA GLN A 21 -6.50 -10.46 -1.86
C GLN A 21 -7.07 -11.47 -2.85
N THR A 22 -6.32 -11.79 -3.91
CA THR A 22 -6.72 -12.74 -4.95
C THR A 22 -6.29 -14.18 -4.65
N TRP A 23 -5.37 -14.37 -3.71
CA TRP A 23 -4.84 -15.69 -3.38
C TRP A 23 -5.81 -16.53 -2.54
N ASP A 24 -5.78 -17.83 -2.77
CA ASP A 24 -6.46 -18.80 -1.91
C ASP A 24 -5.67 -19.07 -0.61
N ASN A 25 -6.26 -19.87 0.31
CA ASN A 25 -5.60 -20.20 1.57
C ASN A 25 -4.29 -20.95 1.38
N HIS A 26 -4.19 -21.82 0.38
CA HIS A 26 -3.02 -22.65 0.14
C HIS A 26 -1.84 -21.80 -0.35
N GLU A 27 -2.08 -20.89 -1.29
CA GLU A 27 -1.10 -19.91 -1.77
C GLU A 27 -0.60 -19.01 -0.63
N LEU A 28 -1.51 -18.52 0.21
CA LEU A 28 -1.17 -17.70 1.38
C LEU A 28 -0.30 -18.48 2.38
N GLN A 29 -0.66 -19.72 2.70
CA GLN A 29 0.10 -20.57 3.62
C GLN A 29 1.48 -20.93 3.07
N SER A 30 1.56 -21.27 1.77
CA SER A 30 2.81 -21.59 1.08
C SER A 30 3.79 -20.41 1.13
N TYR A 31 3.29 -19.20 0.87
CA TYR A 31 4.09 -17.98 0.99
C TYR A 31 4.59 -17.74 2.42
N LEU A 32 3.71 -17.88 3.43
CA LEU A 32 4.11 -17.73 4.84
C LEU A 32 5.16 -18.75 5.26
N HIS A 33 5.01 -20.01 4.83
CA HIS A 33 5.99 -21.06 5.10
C HIS A 33 7.35 -20.72 4.49
N THR A 34 7.37 -20.30 3.22
CA THR A 34 8.59 -19.89 2.51
C THR A 34 9.24 -18.66 3.16
N ALA A 35 8.43 -17.73 3.68
CA ALA A 35 8.91 -16.56 4.40
C ALA A 35 9.37 -16.86 5.85
N GLY A 36 9.20 -18.08 6.36
CA GLY A 36 9.52 -18.46 7.74
C GLY A 36 8.54 -17.92 8.79
N TYR A 37 7.28 -17.70 8.42
CA TYR A 37 6.25 -17.13 9.29
C TYR A 37 5.37 -18.21 9.91
N HIS A 38 5.25 -18.18 11.24
CA HIS A 38 4.28 -19.01 11.96
C HIS A 38 2.86 -18.44 11.81
N PHE A 39 1.88 -19.32 11.63
CA PHE A 39 0.45 -19.06 11.66
C PHE A 39 -0.31 -20.19 12.38
N GLU A 40 -1.50 -19.90 12.90
CA GLU A 40 -2.36 -20.92 13.55
C GLU A 40 -3.03 -21.78 12.47
N HIS A 41 -3.19 -23.09 12.72
CA HIS A 41 -3.73 -24.04 11.73
C HIS A 41 -5.14 -23.65 11.23
N ASN A 42 -5.96 -23.06 12.11
CA ASN A 42 -7.32 -22.59 11.80
C ASN A 42 -7.38 -21.08 11.60
N ALA A 43 -6.29 -20.45 11.17
CA ALA A 43 -6.28 -19.02 10.87
C ALA A 43 -7.29 -18.71 9.75
N SER A 44 -8.11 -17.68 9.97
CA SER A 44 -9.04 -17.22 8.93
C SER A 44 -8.29 -16.70 7.69
N HIS A 45 -8.94 -16.75 6.52
CA HIS A 45 -8.37 -16.22 5.27
C HIS A 45 -7.88 -14.78 5.43
N ALA A 46 -8.71 -13.90 6.03
CA ALA A 46 -8.32 -12.53 6.35
C ALA A 46 -7.10 -12.44 7.29
N ARG A 47 -6.94 -13.38 8.23
CA ARG A 47 -5.76 -13.43 9.10
C ARG A 47 -4.51 -13.82 8.32
N LEU A 48 -4.60 -14.82 7.44
CA LEU A 48 -3.51 -15.24 6.57
C LEU A 48 -3.07 -14.09 5.65
N GLN A 49 -4.01 -13.38 5.03
CA GLN A 49 -3.74 -12.17 4.24
C GLN A 49 -2.98 -11.11 5.05
N SER A 50 -3.44 -10.83 6.27
CA SER A 50 -2.78 -9.87 7.17
C SER A 50 -1.34 -10.30 7.51
N LEU A 51 -1.10 -11.59 7.72
CA LEU A 51 0.24 -12.13 7.97
C LEU A 51 1.12 -12.03 6.72
N CYS A 52 0.61 -12.34 5.53
CA CYS A 52 1.35 -12.20 4.27
C CYS A 52 1.75 -10.74 4.04
N ALA A 53 0.83 -9.81 4.28
CA ALA A 53 1.08 -8.38 4.18
C ALA A 53 2.13 -7.88 5.20
N ARG A 54 2.18 -8.48 6.39
CA ARG A 54 3.25 -8.21 7.37
C ARG A 54 4.59 -8.79 6.93
N ALA A 55 4.61 -10.03 6.45
CA ALA A 55 5.81 -10.69 5.94
C ALA A 55 6.43 -9.93 4.76
N ALA A 56 5.61 -9.49 3.81
CA ALA A 56 6.03 -8.67 2.68
C ALA A 56 6.59 -7.29 3.08
N ARG A 57 6.38 -6.85 4.33
CA ARG A 57 6.96 -5.62 4.91
C ARG A 57 8.16 -5.89 5.82
N GLY A 58 8.60 -7.15 5.94
CA GLY A 58 9.67 -7.56 6.86
C GLY A 58 9.28 -7.42 8.33
N LEU A 59 7.99 -7.40 8.67
CA LEU A 59 7.52 -7.26 10.06
C LEU A 59 7.30 -8.63 10.68
N MET A 60 7.93 -8.90 11.82
CA MET A 60 7.87 -10.19 12.53
C MET A 60 6.44 -10.69 12.81
N SER A 61 6.24 -12.01 12.74
CA SER A 61 5.05 -12.70 13.26
C SER A 61 5.13 -12.88 14.78
N TYR A 62 3.99 -12.70 15.45
CA TYR A 62 3.86 -12.90 16.89
C TYR A 62 3.10 -14.19 17.23
N GLU A 63 2.68 -14.98 16.23
CA GLU A 63 1.77 -16.11 16.44
C GLU A 63 2.39 -17.23 17.29
N GLY A 64 3.65 -17.56 17.01
CA GLY A 64 4.39 -18.61 17.69
C GLY A 64 4.92 -18.22 19.09
N LEU A 65 4.70 -16.99 19.54
CA LEU A 65 5.26 -16.52 20.81
C LEU A 65 4.33 -16.79 22.00
N THR A 66 4.92 -17.16 23.12
CA THR A 66 4.22 -17.34 24.40
C THR A 66 3.91 -15.99 25.07
N ALA A 67 2.93 -15.95 25.97
CA ALA A 67 2.61 -14.74 26.74
C ALA A 67 3.83 -14.08 27.42
N PRO A 68 4.75 -14.81 28.10
CA PRO A 68 5.94 -14.21 28.70
C PRO A 68 6.96 -13.71 27.65
N GLN A 69 7.05 -14.33 26.47
CA GLN A 69 7.87 -13.80 25.37
C GLN A 69 7.30 -12.49 24.82
N LEU A 70 5.98 -12.42 24.62
CA LEU A 70 5.30 -11.20 24.18
C LEU A 70 5.44 -10.07 25.20
N GLN A 71 5.34 -10.38 26.49
CA GLN A 71 5.53 -9.39 27.55
C GLN A 71 6.95 -8.84 27.56
N ARG A 72 7.98 -9.70 27.45
CA ARG A 72 9.38 -9.28 27.30
C ARG A 72 9.58 -8.38 26.08
N LEU A 73 8.92 -8.69 24.96
CA LEU A 73 8.96 -7.84 23.77
C LEU A 73 8.32 -6.48 23.99
N CYS A 74 7.15 -6.42 24.65
CA CYS A 74 6.52 -5.16 25.01
C CYS A 74 7.45 -4.29 25.85
N THR A 75 8.07 -4.86 26.89
CA THR A 75 9.03 -4.16 27.75
C THR A 75 10.23 -3.66 26.95
N ARG A 76 10.87 -4.53 26.16
CA ARG A 76 12.05 -4.17 25.34
C ARG A 76 11.75 -3.06 24.34
N ARG A 77 10.54 -3.04 23.79
CA ARG A 77 10.08 -2.05 22.82
C ARG A 77 9.44 -0.81 23.46
N LYS A 78 9.43 -0.72 24.79
CA LYS A 78 8.80 0.37 25.56
C LYS A 78 7.32 0.58 25.17
N VAL A 79 6.62 -0.51 24.86
CA VAL A 79 5.17 -0.47 24.61
C VAL A 79 4.47 -0.50 25.95
N SER A 80 3.67 0.53 26.25
CA SER A 80 2.90 0.60 27.48
C SER A 80 1.88 -0.54 27.53
N VAL A 81 2.01 -1.43 28.53
CA VAL A 81 1.09 -2.54 28.77
C VAL A 81 0.22 -2.18 29.97
N PRO A 82 -1.09 -1.97 29.78
CA PRO A 82 -2.02 -1.82 30.89
C PRO A 82 -1.98 -3.05 31.80
N VAL A 83 -1.99 -2.84 33.12
CA VAL A 83 -1.92 -3.93 34.12
C VAL A 83 -2.99 -5.02 33.88
N LYS A 84 -4.18 -4.61 33.41
CA LYS A 84 -5.30 -5.51 33.07
C LYS A 84 -5.02 -6.47 31.90
N LEU A 85 -4.00 -6.19 31.09
CA LEU A 85 -3.63 -6.97 29.90
C LEU A 85 -2.40 -7.85 30.12
N THR A 86 -1.76 -7.76 31.29
CA THR A 86 -0.64 -8.62 31.68
C THR A 86 -1.05 -10.09 31.60
N GLY A 87 -0.23 -10.92 30.95
CA GLY A 87 -0.49 -12.35 30.74
C GLY A 87 -1.50 -12.69 29.64
N ARG A 88 -2.25 -11.72 29.08
CA ARG A 88 -3.23 -11.99 28.00
C ARG A 88 -2.55 -12.03 26.63
N LYS A 89 -2.17 -13.23 26.16
CA LYS A 89 -1.45 -13.46 24.88
C LYS A 89 -2.03 -12.64 23.71
N LEU A 90 -3.33 -12.77 23.45
CA LEU A 90 -3.97 -12.11 22.29
C LEU A 90 -3.91 -10.57 22.39
N ALA A 91 -4.06 -10.02 23.59
CA ALA A 91 -4.00 -8.57 23.82
C ALA A 91 -2.58 -8.03 23.69
N LEU A 92 -1.57 -8.73 24.22
CA LEU A 92 -0.17 -8.37 24.06
C LEU A 92 0.26 -8.41 22.59
N ARG A 93 -0.18 -9.44 21.85
CA ARG A 93 0.00 -9.53 20.39
C ARG A 93 -0.61 -8.33 19.68
N ALA A 94 -1.86 -7.98 19.99
CA ALA A 94 -2.54 -6.84 19.39
C ALA A 94 -1.80 -5.51 19.68
N LEU A 95 -1.28 -5.32 20.90
CA LEU A 95 -0.48 -4.15 21.27
C LEU A 95 0.81 -4.04 20.46
N LEU A 96 1.54 -5.15 20.30
CA LEU A 96 2.77 -5.18 19.51
C LEU A 96 2.51 -4.92 18.02
N VAL A 97 1.45 -5.52 17.47
CA VAL A 97 1.01 -5.24 16.10
C VAL A 97 0.67 -3.77 15.97
N ALA A 98 -0.16 -3.21 16.86
CA ALA A 98 -0.52 -1.79 16.82
C ALA A 98 0.72 -0.89 16.94
N ALA A 99 1.71 -1.26 17.75
CA ALA A 99 2.97 -0.52 17.86
C ALA A 99 3.82 -0.58 16.58
N ASP A 100 3.75 -1.65 15.80
CA ASP A 100 4.37 -1.74 14.47
C ASP A 100 3.66 -0.87 13.42
N GLU A 101 2.33 -0.83 13.48
CA GLU A 101 1.50 -0.11 12.51
C GLU A 101 1.41 1.40 12.78
N ARG A 102 1.92 1.87 13.92
CA ARG A 102 1.99 3.30 14.23
C ARG A 102 2.90 4.00 13.21
N PRO A 103 2.43 5.10 12.58
CA PRO A 103 3.27 5.90 11.69
C PRO A 103 4.53 6.35 12.44
N ARG A 104 5.70 5.93 11.95
CA ARG A 104 6.96 6.46 12.46
C ARG A 104 7.18 7.83 11.85
N GLN A 105 7.39 8.84 12.69
CA GLN A 105 7.81 10.15 12.22
C GLN A 105 9.28 10.06 11.82
N PHE A 106 9.56 10.11 10.52
CA PHE A 106 10.92 10.25 10.03
C PHE A 106 11.20 11.74 9.79
N THR A 107 11.53 12.44 10.87
CA THR A 107 11.69 13.92 10.86
C THR A 107 12.90 14.41 10.06
N LYS A 108 13.84 13.52 9.73
CA LYS A 108 15.07 13.84 9.02
C LYS A 108 15.01 13.56 7.51
N PHE A 109 13.84 13.22 6.95
CA PHE A 109 13.73 12.89 5.53
C PHE A 109 14.24 14.01 4.62
N THR A 110 13.86 15.25 4.92
CA THR A 110 14.28 16.44 4.18
C THR A 110 15.74 16.82 4.43
N GLN A 111 16.38 16.25 5.46
CA GLN A 111 17.81 16.46 5.76
C GLN A 111 18.72 15.51 4.97
N LEU A 112 18.17 14.46 4.34
CA LEU A 112 18.94 13.60 3.45
C LEU A 112 19.37 14.40 2.20
N PRO A 113 20.52 14.12 1.58
CA PRO A 113 20.86 14.67 0.27
C PRO A 113 19.79 14.35 -0.79
N THR A 114 19.64 15.22 -1.79
CA THR A 114 18.63 15.06 -2.84
C THR A 114 18.77 13.74 -3.58
N GLU A 115 20.00 13.31 -3.85
CA GLU A 115 20.34 12.05 -4.53
C GLU A 115 19.76 10.86 -3.77
N ILE A 116 19.91 10.86 -2.44
CA ILE A 116 19.39 9.80 -1.56
C ILE A 116 17.86 9.84 -1.55
N ARG A 117 17.24 11.03 -1.50
CA ARG A 117 15.77 11.15 -1.56
C ARG A 117 15.24 10.59 -2.87
N VAL A 118 15.88 10.91 -4.01
CA VAL A 118 15.53 10.39 -5.34
C VAL A 118 15.68 8.88 -5.41
N MET A 119 16.74 8.30 -4.85
CA MET A 119 16.87 6.83 -4.76
C MET A 119 15.70 6.20 -3.98
N ILE A 120 15.30 6.81 -2.85
CA ILE A 120 14.15 6.33 -2.06
C ILE A 120 12.86 6.44 -2.86
N TYR A 121 12.65 7.55 -3.59
CA TYR A 121 11.50 7.72 -4.47
C TYR A 121 11.46 6.63 -5.54
N SER A 122 12.58 6.36 -6.22
CA SER A 122 12.66 5.33 -7.26
C SER A 122 12.34 3.94 -6.70
N HIS A 123 12.89 3.58 -5.54
CA HIS A 123 12.55 2.34 -4.85
C HIS A 123 11.07 2.25 -4.49
N HIS A 124 10.49 3.34 -3.98
CA HIS A 124 9.08 3.38 -3.64
C HIS A 124 8.19 3.23 -4.88
N THR A 125 8.53 3.88 -5.99
CA THR A 125 7.77 3.78 -7.24
C THR A 125 7.90 2.39 -7.87
N LYS A 126 9.07 1.75 -7.85
CA LYS A 126 9.22 0.34 -8.29
C LYS A 126 8.40 -0.62 -7.44
N TRP A 127 8.37 -0.39 -6.13
CA TRP A 127 7.52 -1.16 -5.22
C TRP A 127 6.03 -0.95 -5.56
N LEU A 128 5.61 0.29 -5.84
CA LEU A 128 4.25 0.61 -6.27
C LEU A 128 3.92 -0.07 -7.60
N GLN A 129 4.80 0.00 -8.60
CA GLN A 129 4.62 -0.68 -9.89
C GLN A 129 4.46 -2.19 -9.71
N THR A 130 5.28 -2.82 -8.87
CA THR A 130 5.18 -4.27 -8.65
C THR A 130 3.83 -4.65 -8.03
N ARG A 131 3.33 -3.85 -7.09
CA ARG A 131 2.08 -4.14 -6.37
C ARG A 131 0.82 -3.68 -7.10
N LEU A 132 0.89 -2.62 -7.90
CA LEU A 132 -0.22 -2.10 -8.70
C LEU A 132 -0.27 -2.70 -10.10
N GLY A 133 0.88 -2.99 -10.70
CA GLY A 133 1.04 -3.57 -12.04
C GLY A 133 0.64 -5.05 -12.13
N SER A 134 0.45 -5.72 -10.99
CA SER A 134 -0.21 -7.04 -10.97
C SER A 134 -1.72 -6.97 -11.30
N CYS A 135 -2.27 -5.77 -11.53
CA CYS A 135 -3.67 -5.54 -11.85
C CYS A 135 -3.89 -5.29 -13.35
N ASP A 136 -3.44 -6.22 -14.19
CA ASP A 136 -3.67 -6.16 -15.64
C ASP A 136 -5.13 -6.46 -16.02
N SER A 137 -5.91 -7.03 -15.10
CA SER A 137 -7.34 -7.26 -15.24
C SER A 137 -8.12 -5.96 -15.05
N GLN A 138 -8.91 -5.60 -16.07
CA GLN A 138 -9.92 -4.55 -15.95
C GLN A 138 -10.82 -4.85 -14.74
N PRO A 139 -11.09 -3.86 -13.87
CA PRO A 139 -12.06 -4.05 -12.80
C PRO A 139 -13.42 -4.43 -13.38
N ALA A 140 -13.93 -5.61 -13.00
CA ALA A 140 -15.19 -6.17 -13.53
C ALA A 140 -16.43 -5.33 -13.16
N ARG A 141 -16.34 -4.44 -12.16
CA ARG A 141 -17.44 -3.59 -11.70
C ARG A 141 -16.97 -2.16 -11.52
N VAL A 142 -17.79 -1.17 -11.90
CA VAL A 142 -17.49 0.28 -11.81
C VAL A 142 -17.08 0.75 -10.40
N ALA A 143 -17.59 0.11 -9.35
CA ALA A 143 -17.18 0.41 -7.97
C ALA A 143 -15.69 0.09 -7.67
N ASP A 144 -15.10 -0.85 -8.41
CA ASP A 144 -13.71 -1.26 -8.27
C ASP A 144 -12.76 -0.34 -9.07
N TRP A 145 -13.29 0.69 -9.75
CA TRP A 145 -12.54 1.61 -10.61
C TRP A 145 -11.84 2.73 -9.83
N SER A 146 -12.10 2.83 -8.52
CA SER A 146 -11.43 3.77 -7.60
C SER A 146 -9.91 3.56 -7.51
N PHE A 147 -9.38 2.46 -8.08
CA PHE A 147 -7.97 2.09 -8.10
C PHE A 147 -7.25 2.34 -9.44
N VAL A 148 -7.93 2.83 -10.48
CA VAL A 148 -7.40 2.93 -11.86
C VAL A 148 -6.30 4.00 -11.99
N ALA A 149 -6.29 5.00 -11.11
CA ALA A 149 -5.16 5.91 -10.96
C ALA A 149 -4.75 5.94 -9.48
N PRO A 150 -3.52 5.51 -9.12
CA PRO A 150 -3.05 5.75 -7.76
C PRO A 150 -3.10 7.26 -7.52
N PRO A 151 -3.79 7.74 -6.47
CA PRO A 151 -3.77 9.15 -6.13
C PRO A 151 -2.33 9.58 -5.89
N PRO A 152 -2.02 10.90 -6.00
CA PRO A 152 -0.69 11.39 -5.75
C PRO A 152 -0.20 10.81 -4.42
N PRO A 153 0.92 10.08 -4.43
CA PRO A 153 1.36 9.30 -3.29
C PRO A 153 1.52 10.21 -2.06
N PRO A 154 1.27 9.73 -0.83
CA PRO A 154 1.19 10.59 0.35
C PRO A 154 2.40 11.51 0.57
N LEU A 155 3.58 11.08 0.11
CA LEU A 155 4.82 11.86 0.16
C LEU A 155 4.73 13.19 -0.63
N ALA A 156 4.04 13.20 -1.78
CA ALA A 156 3.80 14.39 -2.60
C ALA A 156 2.79 15.38 -1.98
N ARG A 157 2.23 15.06 -0.80
CA ARG A 157 1.32 15.91 -0.03
C ARG A 157 1.98 16.57 1.18
N VAL A 158 3.21 16.18 1.51
CA VAL A 158 3.89 16.63 2.75
C VAL A 158 4.46 18.04 2.61
N SER A 159 5.11 18.34 1.48
CA SER A 159 5.67 19.67 1.20
C SER A 159 5.81 19.89 -0.31
N ARG A 160 5.94 21.15 -0.72
CA ARG A 160 6.14 21.52 -2.13
C ARG A 160 7.46 20.96 -2.67
N GLN A 161 8.54 21.04 -1.89
CA GLN A 161 9.84 20.49 -2.28
C GLN A 161 9.75 18.99 -2.60
N LEU A 162 9.20 18.18 -1.68
CA LEU A 162 9.09 16.74 -1.88
C LEU A 162 8.17 16.40 -3.06
N ARG A 163 7.14 17.21 -3.27
CA ARG A 163 6.23 17.06 -4.42
C ARG A 163 6.96 17.29 -5.74
N ASP A 164 7.73 18.38 -5.84
CA ASP A 164 8.41 18.76 -7.08
C ASP A 164 9.52 17.76 -7.43
N GLU A 165 10.18 17.16 -6.43
CA GLU A 165 11.16 16.09 -6.65
C GLU A 165 10.51 14.75 -7.02
N PHE A 166 9.41 14.38 -6.36
CA PHE A 166 8.86 13.03 -6.45
C PHE A 166 7.92 12.82 -7.63
N LEU A 167 7.09 13.81 -7.97
CA LEU A 167 6.09 13.65 -9.05
C LEU A 167 6.71 13.30 -10.41
N PRO A 168 7.84 13.90 -10.84
CA PRO A 168 8.48 13.51 -12.10
C PRO A 168 8.85 12.01 -12.14
N GLU A 169 9.48 11.50 -11.08
CA GLU A 169 9.83 10.07 -10.96
C GLU A 169 8.57 9.19 -10.96
N PHE A 170 7.55 9.61 -10.21
CA PHE A 170 6.28 8.89 -10.11
C PHE A 170 5.56 8.79 -11.46
N TYR A 171 5.40 9.90 -12.19
CA TYR A 171 4.71 9.92 -13.48
C TYR A 171 5.52 9.26 -14.61
N THR A 172 6.84 9.21 -14.49
CA THR A 172 7.70 8.50 -15.45
C THR A 172 7.56 6.98 -15.31
N ALA A 173 7.44 6.50 -14.07
CA ALA A 173 7.40 5.07 -13.80
C ALA A 173 5.97 4.50 -13.74
N VAL A 174 4.98 5.21 -13.22
CA VAL A 174 3.62 4.67 -13.10
C VAL A 174 2.89 4.71 -14.44
N ASN A 175 2.37 3.55 -14.87
CA ASN A 175 1.48 3.47 -16.01
C ASN A 175 0.06 3.88 -15.60
N PHE A 176 -0.49 4.87 -16.28
CA PHE A 176 -1.90 5.24 -16.15
C PHE A 176 -2.67 4.63 -17.30
N ARG A 177 -3.61 3.73 -16.99
CA ARG A 177 -4.55 3.23 -18.00
C ARG A 177 -5.68 4.24 -18.12
N SER A 178 -5.78 4.90 -19.29
CA SER A 178 -6.98 5.65 -19.65
C SER A 178 -8.10 4.66 -19.93
N ILE A 179 -9.21 4.76 -19.20
CA ILE A 179 -10.40 3.98 -19.54
C ILE A 179 -11.41 4.91 -20.21
N ALA A 180 -11.80 4.55 -21.43
CA ALA A 180 -12.90 5.22 -22.12
C ALA A 180 -14.20 4.84 -21.40
N LEU A 181 -14.90 5.83 -20.86
CA LEU A 181 -16.27 5.61 -20.39
C LEU A 181 -17.19 5.41 -21.61
N PRO A 182 -18.15 4.48 -21.56
CA PRO A 182 -19.13 4.34 -22.62
C PRO A 182 -19.90 5.66 -22.77
N ALA A 183 -20.20 6.05 -24.01
CA ALA A 183 -20.87 7.32 -24.34
C ALA A 183 -22.24 7.49 -23.65
N ASN A 184 -22.87 6.38 -23.25
CA ASN A 184 -24.11 6.35 -22.47
C ASN A 184 -23.86 5.60 -21.15
N PRO A 185 -23.73 6.29 -20.01
CA PRO A 185 -23.68 5.62 -18.72
C PRO A 185 -25.02 4.93 -18.43
N PRO A 186 -25.03 3.74 -17.81
CA PRO A 186 -26.27 3.13 -17.32
C PRO A 186 -26.97 4.06 -16.31
N HIS A 187 -28.30 4.08 -16.34
CA HIS A 187 -29.17 4.99 -15.56
C HIS A 187 -29.03 4.92 -14.03
N ASP A 188 -28.22 3.99 -13.50
CA ASP A 188 -28.06 3.74 -12.07
C ASP A 188 -26.89 4.50 -11.41
N LEU A 189 -26.28 5.49 -12.08
CA LEU A 189 -25.26 6.33 -11.45
C LEU A 189 -25.90 7.36 -10.51
N PRO A 190 -25.43 7.48 -9.25
CA PRO A 190 -25.95 8.49 -8.33
C PRO A 190 -25.66 9.91 -8.87
N PRO A 191 -26.64 10.83 -8.82
CA PRO A 191 -26.45 12.19 -9.30
C PRO A 191 -25.73 13.00 -8.22
N SER A 192 -24.40 13.00 -8.26
CA SER A 192 -23.56 14.19 -7.97
C SER A 192 -22.12 13.79 -7.68
N GLY A 193 -21.21 14.46 -8.36
CA GLY A 193 -19.77 14.33 -8.16
C GLY A 193 -19.05 14.55 -9.47
N ARG A 194 -18.75 15.81 -9.79
CA ARG A 194 -17.92 16.27 -10.92
C ARG A 194 -17.01 15.17 -11.50
N ALA A 195 -17.25 14.81 -12.76
CA ALA A 195 -16.35 13.99 -13.55
C ALA A 195 -14.95 14.63 -13.51
N VAL A 196 -13.99 13.93 -12.91
CA VAL A 196 -12.58 14.30 -13.01
C VAL A 196 -12.07 13.73 -14.31
N LEU A 197 -12.03 14.58 -15.34
CA LEU A 197 -11.29 14.35 -16.57
C LEU A 197 -9.80 14.32 -16.19
N VAL A 198 -9.24 13.14 -15.90
CA VAL A 198 -7.79 12.97 -15.80
C VAL A 198 -7.25 12.85 -17.23
N GLY A 199 -7.14 13.99 -17.91
CA GLY A 199 -6.36 14.08 -19.13
C GLY A 199 -4.89 14.12 -18.78
N MET A 200 -4.12 13.10 -19.17
CA MET A 200 -2.66 13.22 -19.27
C MET A 200 -2.20 12.59 -20.59
N TYR A 201 -1.86 13.46 -21.53
CA TYR A 201 -1.26 13.14 -22.82
C TYR A 201 0.13 12.53 -22.61
N ARG A 202 0.36 11.34 -23.15
CA ARG A 202 1.70 10.82 -23.45
C ARG A 202 2.21 11.59 -24.68
N ARG A 203 2.97 12.67 -24.51
CA ARG A 203 3.75 13.20 -25.63
C ARG A 203 4.84 12.17 -25.93
N HIS A 204 4.66 11.42 -27.02
CA HIS A 204 5.76 10.74 -27.68
C HIS A 204 6.85 11.77 -27.96
N HIS A 205 8.06 11.56 -27.43
CA HIS A 205 9.23 12.20 -28.01
C HIS A 205 9.48 11.61 -29.41
N PRO A 206 9.90 12.44 -30.38
CA PRO A 206 9.99 12.05 -31.78
C PRO A 206 11.15 11.09 -32.01
N ILE A 207 10.91 10.09 -32.86
CA ILE A 207 11.92 9.24 -33.49
C ILE A 207 12.85 10.16 -34.31
N PRO A 208 14.18 10.12 -34.13
CA PRO A 208 15.08 10.81 -35.05
C PRO A 208 14.95 10.15 -36.43
N ARG A 209 14.62 10.96 -37.44
CA ARG A 209 14.64 10.54 -38.84
C ARG A 209 16.05 10.07 -39.18
N LEU A 210 16.19 8.77 -39.45
CA LEU A 210 17.28 8.26 -40.27
C LEU A 210 17.14 8.92 -41.65
N GLY A 211 18.02 9.87 -41.94
CA GLY A 211 18.28 10.30 -43.31
C GLY A 211 18.91 9.14 -44.06
N ALA A 212 18.23 8.67 -45.10
CA ALA A 212 18.80 7.83 -46.13
C ALA A 212 19.14 8.73 -47.32
N LEU A 213 20.36 8.54 -47.83
CA LEU A 213 21.03 9.16 -48.98
C LEU A 213 21.71 10.51 -48.73
#